data_AF-A0A9E0TI55-F1
#
_entry.id   AF-A0A9E0TI55-F1
#
_cell.length_a   1.000
_cell.length_b   1.000
_cell.length_c   1.000
_cell.angle_alpha   90.00
_cell.angle_beta   90.00
_cell.angle_gamma   90.00
#
_symmetry.space_group_name_H-M   'P 1'
#
loop_
_entity.id
_entity.type
_entity.pdbx_description
1 polymer ?
#
loop_
_entity_poly.entity_id
_entity_poly.type
_entity_poly.pdbx_seq_one_letter_code
_entity_poly.pdbx_strand_id
1 'polypeptide(L)' 'MITIPGQLAIKTIHGRNGDFNVGRLATSIGEFVVKNA' A
#
# COMPACT_ATOMS: atom_id res chain seq x y z
N MET A 1 18.60 11.25 -6.61
CA MET A 1 17.28 10.59 -6.48
C MET A 1 17.52 9.09 -6.59
N ILE A 2 17.05 8.29 -5.64
CA ILE A 2 17.22 6.83 -5.66
C ILE A 2 15.91 6.22 -6.17
N THR A 3 15.99 5.31 -7.14
CA THR A 3 14.84 4.63 -7.73
C THR A 3 14.99 3.13 -7.51
N ILE A 4 13.96 2.50 -6.92
CA ILE A 4 13.94 1.05 -6.68
C ILE A 4 12.64 0.51 -7.28
N PRO A 5 12.70 -0.44 -8.23
CA PRO A 5 11.50 -1.03 -8.79
C PRO A 5 10.77 -1.88 -7.75
N GLY A 6 9.45 -1.98 -7.89
CA GLY A 6 8.60 -2.75 -6.99
C GLY A 6 7.21 -2.95 -7.56
N GLN A 7 6.40 -3.74 -6.86
CA GLN A 7 5.00 -3.97 -7.19
C GLN A 7 4.12 -3.27 -6.16
N LEU A 8 3.18 -2.45 -6.65
CA LEU A 8 2.17 -1.80 -5.83
C LEU A 8 0.85 -2.56 -5.97
N ALA A 9 0.35 -3.07 -4.85
CA ALA A 9 -1.01 -3.57 -4.73
C ALA A 9 -1.86 -2.57 -3.94
N ILE A 10 -3.02 -2.22 -4.46
CA ILE A 10 -4.01 -1.38 -3.77
C ILE A 10 -5.26 -2.21 -3.54
N LYS A 11 -5.75 -2.21 -2.30
CA LYS A 11 -6.96 -2.92 -1.90
C LYS A 11 -7.89 -1.97 -1.18
N THR A 12 -9.15 -1.93 -1.62
CA THR A 12 -10.24 -1.33 -0.85
C THR A 12 -10.69 -2.32 0.23
N ILE A 13 -10.82 -1.84 1.45
CA ILE A 13 -11.28 -2.59 2.62
C ILE A 13 -12.57 -1.95 3.12
N HIS A 14 -13.62 -2.76 3.23
CA HIS A 14 -14.91 -2.36 3.77
C HIS A 14 -14.84 -2.37 5.31
N GLY A 15 -14.68 -1.20 5.92
CA GLY A 15 -14.60 -1.03 7.37
C GLY A 15 -15.95 -0.68 8.02
N ARG A 16 -16.00 -0.69 9.35
CA ARG A 16 -17.21 -0.30 10.11
C ARG A 16 -17.64 1.15 9.80
N ASN A 17 -16.69 2.04 9.54
CA ASN A 17 -16.94 3.47 9.30
C ASN A 17 -16.97 3.82 7.80
N GLY A 18 -17.08 2.82 6.92
CA GLY A 18 -16.98 2.97 5.48
C GLY A 18 -15.69 2.39 4.90
N ASP A 19 -15.56 2.55 3.60
CA ASP A 19 -14.49 1.95 2.82
C ASP A 19 -13.20 2.76 2.93
N PHE A 20 -12.08 2.07 3.09
CA PHE A 20 -10.75 2.68 3.10
C PHE A 20 -9.79 1.91 2.21
N ASN A 21 -8.75 2.57 1.72
CA ASN A 21 -7.76 1.95 0.85
C ASN A 21 -6.48 1.65 1.61
N VAL A 22 -5.93 0.47 1.34
CA VAL A 22 -4.61 0.04 1.79
C VAL A 22 -3.73 -0.20 0.58
N GLY A 23 -2.61 0.53 0.51
CA GLY A 23 -1.54 0.30 -0.45
C GLY A 23 -0.42 -0.52 0.19
N ARG A 24 0.04 -1.57 -0.50
CA ARG A 24 1.24 -2.34 -0.14
C ARG A 24 2.22 -2.28 -1.31
N LEU A 25 3.40 -1.72 -1.05
CA LEU A 25 4.51 -1.66 -2.00
C LEU A 25 5.56 -2.70 -1.59
N ALA A 26 5.78 -3.70 -2.42
CA ALA A 26 6.86 -4.67 -2.25
C ALA A 26 8.05 -4.29 -3.13
N THR A 27 9.24 -4.19 -2.53
CA THR A 27 10.51 -3.88 -3.20
C THR A 27 11.59 -4.87 -2.77
N SER A 28 12.75 -4.85 -3.42
CA SER A 28 13.90 -5.68 -3.03
C SER A 28 14.46 -5.36 -1.64
N ILE A 29 14.18 -4.17 -1.08
CA ILE A 29 14.68 -3.74 0.22
C ILE A 29 13.66 -3.91 1.36
N GLY A 30 12.45 -4.35 1.04
CA GLY A 30 11.39 -4.55 2.02
C GLY A 30 10.00 -4.20 1.51
N GLU A 31 9.06 -4.28 2.43
CA GLU A 31 7.65 -4.00 2.19
C GLU A 31 7.19 -2.76 2.95
N PHE A 32 6.38 -1.95 2.28
CA PHE A 32 5.87 -0.69 2.82
C PHE A 32 4.36 -0.68 2.72
N VAL A 33 3.68 -0.23 3.79
CA VAL A 33 2.22 -0.20 3.86
C VAL A 33 1.76 1.22 4.15
N VAL A 34 0.83 1.70 3.32
CA VAL A 34 0.18 3.01 3.49
C VAL A 34 -1.33 2.81 3.58
N LYS A 35 -1.96 3.48 4.55
CA LYS A 35 -3.41 3.48 4.72
C LYS A 35 -3.90 4.92 4.58
N ASN A 36 -4.96 5.12 3.79
CA ASN A 36 -5.69 6.38 3.85
C ASN A 36 -6.65 6.29 5.03
N ALA A 37 -6.44 7.12 6.05
CA ALA A 37 -7.16 7.11 7.32
C ALA A 37 -8.51 7.82 7.23
#